data_AF-A0A7K4FUX0-F1
#
_entry.id   AF-A0A7K4FUX0-F1
#
_cell.length_a   1.000
_cell.length_b   1.000
_cell.length_c   1.000
_cell.angle_alpha   90.00
_cell.angle_beta   90.00
_cell.angle_gamma   90.00
#
_symmetry.space_group_name_H-M   'P 1'
#
loop_
_entity.id
_entity.type
_entity.pdbx_description
1 polymer ?
#
loop_
_entity_poly.entity_id
_entity_poly.type
_entity_poly.pdbx_seq_one_letter_code
_entity_poly.pdbx_strand_id
1 'polypeptide(L)' 'MNQIVFHGSISPNGKDRYGEERYAIHIPKRLRDEIKDLVGKEMIIIVIQPDDTEDNK' A
#
# COMPACT_ATOMS: atom_id res chain seq x y z
N MET A 1 5.59 -15.10 12.71
CA MET A 1 4.84 -14.29 11.73
C MET A 1 5.49 -12.92 11.66
N ASN A 2 5.99 -12.51 10.50
CA ASN A 2 6.57 -11.17 10.32
C ASN A 2 5.48 -10.25 9.78
N GLN A 3 5.14 -9.21 10.55
CA GLN A 3 4.20 -8.16 10.15
C GLN A 3 4.97 -6.85 10.07
N ILE A 4 4.82 -6.11 8.97
CA ILE A 4 5.41 -4.78 8.78
C ILE A 4 4.26 -3.79 8.69
N VAL A 5 4.26 -2.78 9.56
CA VAL A 5 3.25 -1.72 9.59
C VAL A 5 3.92 -0.39 9.26
N PHE A 6 3.38 0.32 8.28
CA PHE A 6 3.91 1.61 7.89
C PHE A 6 2.83 2.55 7.35
N HIS A 7 3.10 3.84 7.47
CA HIS A 7 2.32 4.88 6.81
C HIS A 7 2.95 5.12 5.43
N GLY A 8 2.13 5.05 4.38
CA GLY A 8 2.53 5.27 3.00
C GLY A 8 1.44 6.00 2.23
N SER A 9 1.77 6.45 1.03
CA SER A 9 0.80 7.01 0.11
C SER A 9 0.32 5.96 -0.88
N ILE A 10 -0.98 6.02 -1.19
CA ILE A 10 -1.59 5.30 -2.29
C ILE A 10 -1.84 6.32 -3.38
N SER A 11 -1.39 6.04 -4.60
CA SER A 11 -1.60 6.91 -5.75
C SER A 11 -2.15 6.13 -6.94
N PRO A 12 -2.94 6.76 -7.83
CA PRO A 12 -3.31 6.16 -9.10
C PRO A 12 -2.07 5.74 -9.90
N ASN A 13 -2.16 4.61 -10.58
CA ASN A 13 -1.10 4.00 -11.37
C ASN A 13 -1.63 3.47 -12.71
N GLY A 14 -2.40 4.33 -13.38
CA GLY A 14 -3.03 4.03 -14.66
C GLY A 14 -4.21 3.05 -14.54
N LYS A 15 -4.54 2.44 -15.67
CA LYS A 15 -5.62 1.45 -15.79
C LYS A 15 -5.05 0.13 -16.29
N ASP A 16 -5.70 -0.97 -15.92
CA ASP A 16 -5.37 -2.28 -16.47
C ASP A 16 -5.93 -2.45 -17.90
N ARG A 17 -5.72 -3.63 -18.49
CA ARG A 17 -6.19 -3.95 -19.85
C ARG A 17 -7.72 -3.99 -19.99
N TYR A 18 -8.44 -3.99 -18.88
CA TYR A 18 -9.90 -4.01 -18.80
C TYR A 18 -10.48 -2.63 -18.45
N GLY A 19 -9.63 -1.63 -18.19
CA GLY A 19 -10.04 -0.28 -17.82
C GLY A 19 -10.18 -0.05 -16.33
N GLU A 20 -9.86 -1.04 -15.49
CA GLU A 20 -9.91 -0.94 -14.03
C GLU A 20 -8.73 -0.11 -13.51
N GLU A 21 -8.99 0.75 -12.53
CA GLU A 21 -7.95 1.58 -11.95
C GLU A 21 -6.93 0.75 -11.18
N ARG A 22 -5.66 1.03 -11.45
CA ARG A 22 -4.55 0.48 -10.71
C ARG A 22 -4.06 1.51 -9.71
N TYR A 23 -3.65 1.04 -8.55
CA TYR A 23 -3.10 1.86 -7.50
C TYR A 23 -1.70 1.37 -7.15
N ALA A 24 -0.81 2.30 -6.82
CA ALA A 24 0.53 2.01 -6.33
C ALA A 24 0.63 2.36 -4.85
N ILE A 25 1.11 1.41 -4.05
CA ILE A 25 1.44 1.63 -2.64
C ILE A 25 2.92 1.96 -2.55
N HIS A 26 3.24 3.17 -2.09
CA HIS A 26 4.61 3.60 -1.93
C HIS A 26 5.17 3.13 -0.59
N ILE A 27 6.13 2.21 -0.64
CA ILE A 27 6.83 1.73 0.55
C ILE A 27 8.02 2.66 0.85
N PRO A 28 8.11 3.24 2.06
CA PRO A 28 9.23 4.08 2.47
C PRO A 28 10.59 3.38 2.30
N LYS A 29 11.60 4.12 1.82
CA LYS A 29 12.96 3.57 1.60
C LYS A 29 13.56 2.90 2.85
N ARG A 30 13.26 3.42 4.04
CA ARG A 30 13.74 2.89 5.33
C ARG A 30 13.33 1.44 5.59
N LEU A 31 12.25 0.97 4.95
CA LEU A 31 11.74 -0.39 5.12
C LEU A 31 12.31 -1.35 4.09
N ARG A 32 13.04 -0.88 3.06
CA ARG A 32 13.54 -1.73 1.96
C ARG A 32 14.28 -2.97 2.44
N ASP A 33 15.08 -2.86 3.49
CA ASP A 33 15.81 -4.00 4.03
C ASP A 33 14.90 -4.97 4.78
N GLU A 34 13.84 -4.49 5.44
CA GLU A 34 12.84 -5.35 6.12
C GLU A 34 11.95 -6.11 5.12
N ILE A 35 11.62 -5.50 3.97
CA ILE A 35 10.83 -6.15 2.90
C ILE A 35 11.65 -7.04 1.97
N LYS A 36 12.99 -6.97 1.98
CA LYS A 36 13.83 -7.88 1.15
C LYS A 36 13.53 -9.34 1.44
N ASP A 37 13.31 -9.67 2.71
CA ASP A 37 12.99 -11.02 3.15
C ASP A 37 11.57 -11.48 2.76
N LEU A 38 10.74 -10.57 2.24
CA LEU A 38 9.39 -10.83 1.75
C LEU A 38 9.34 -11.00 0.22
N VAL A 39 10.43 -10.69 -0.50
CA VAL A 39 10.48 -10.84 -1.96
C VAL A 39 10.28 -12.30 -2.37
N GLY A 40 9.35 -12.55 -3.30
CA GLY A 40 9.04 -13.89 -3.80
C GLY A 40 8.14 -14.72 -2.89
N LYS A 41 7.66 -14.14 -1.77
CA LYS A 41 6.66 -14.76 -0.88
C LYS A 41 5.29 -14.17 -1.13
N GLU A 42 4.26 -14.95 -0.84
CA GLU A 42 2.88 -14.47 -0.82
C GLU A 42 2.71 -13.46 0.33
N MET A 43 2.04 -12.33 0.04
CA MET A 43 1.85 -11.24 0.97
C MET A 43 0.39 -10.83 1.01
N ILE A 44 -0.16 -10.66 2.21
CA ILE A 44 -1.47 -10.06 2.43
C ILE A 44 -1.24 -8.59 2.76
N ILE A 45 -1.85 -7.69 1.98
CA ILE A 45 -1.81 -6.24 2.19
C ILE A 45 -3.16 -5.80 2.74
N ILE A 46 -3.15 -5.22 3.94
CA ILE A 46 -4.34 -4.65 4.57
C ILE A 46 -4.19 -3.12 4.51
N VAL A 47 -5.09 -2.47 3.78
CA VAL A 47 -5.16 -1.01 3.71
C VAL A 47 -6.24 -0.56 4.67
N ILE A 48 -5.86 0.20 5.69
CA ILE A 48 -6.78 0.86 6.61
C ILE A 48 -6.90 2.30 6.10
N GLN A 49 -8.07 2.64 5.55
CA GLN A 49 -8.38 4.04 5.28
C GLN A 49 -8.62 4.72 6.63
N PRO A 50 -8.09 5.95 6.85
CA PRO A 50 -8.55 6.73 7.99
C PRO A 50 -10.07 6.87 7.86
N ASP A 51 -10.79 6.71 8.97
CA ASP A 51 -12.22 7.05 8.96
C ASP A 51 -12.34 8.47 8.39
N ASP A 52 -13.25 8.65 7.44
CA ASP A 52 -13.67 9.99 7.01
C ASP A 52 -14.25 10.68 8.26
N THR A 53 -13.39 11.27 9.09
CA THR A 53 -13.81 12.36 9.97
C THR A 53 -14.27 13.44 9.02
N GLU A 54 -15.59 13.49 8.82
CA GLU A 54 -16.36 14.53 8.16
C GLU A 54 -15.90 15.91 8.67
N ASP A 55 -14.85 16.48 8.11
CA ASP A 55 -14.63 17.92 8.16
C ASP A 55 -15.52 18.57 7.09
N ASN A 56 -16.83 18.48 7.33
CA ASN A 56 -17.79 19.44 6.80
C ASN A 56 -17.55 20.76 7.52
N LYS A 57 -16.80 21.67 6.89
CA LYS A 57 -16.86 23.11 7.17
C LYS A 57 -16.83 23.92 5.89
#